data_AF-A0A1S7FY77-F1
#
_entry.id   AF-A0A1S7FY77-F1
#
_cell.length_a   1.000
_cell.length_b   1.000
_cell.length_c   1.000
_cell.angle_alpha   90.00
_cell.angle_beta   90.00
_cell.angle_gamma   90.00
#
_symmetry.space_group_name_H-M   'P 1'
#
loop_
_entity.id
_entity.type
_entity.pdbx_description
1 polymer ?
#
loop_
_entity_poly.entity_id
_entity_poly.type
_entity_poly.pdbx_seq_one_letter_code
_entity_poly.pdbx_strand_id
1 'polypeptide(L)'
;MNLTVFREVDNVVVSYKKRRTYTNNGSINHKRRSMKEGKQQRFLTYGTFQTLDRVYIKLHSGQEWIVDTTSLGARYVGSVAINLQTKQRLPLKDLYYEVRNIRTFEQQVIAKRKHPGCCLVFERDFCEYSLKRRG
;
A
#
# COMPACT_ATOMS: atom_id res chain seq x y z
N MET A 1 -42.68 -22.92 -1.11
CA MET A 1 -42.37 -22.31 0.20
C MET A 1 -40.86 -22.22 0.32
N ASN A 2 -40.35 -21.01 0.51
CA ASN A 2 -38.94 -20.75 0.78
C ASN A 2 -38.59 -21.20 2.19
N LEU A 3 -37.42 -21.81 2.38
CA LEU A 3 -36.61 -21.66 3.59
C LEU A 3 -35.13 -21.75 3.20
N THR A 4 -34.48 -20.61 3.34
CA THR A 4 -33.04 -20.37 3.29
C THR A 4 -32.38 -20.90 4.57
N VAL A 5 -31.03 -20.90 4.60
CA VAL A 5 -30.15 -20.64 5.77
C VAL A 5 -29.15 -21.76 6.14
N PHE A 6 -27.92 -21.46 5.72
CA PHE A 6 -26.56 -21.65 6.26
C PHE A 6 -25.80 -23.00 6.27
N ARG A 7 -24.62 -22.88 5.62
CA ARG A 7 -23.44 -23.73 5.64
C ARG A 7 -22.75 -23.64 7.00
N GLU A 8 -22.42 -24.78 7.57
CA GLU A 8 -21.23 -24.96 8.40
C GLU A 8 -20.41 -26.05 7.70
N VAL A 9 -19.24 -25.68 7.17
CA VAL A 9 -18.25 -26.65 6.71
C VAL A 9 -17.07 -26.48 7.64
N ASP A 10 -16.94 -27.44 8.53
CA ASP A 10 -15.89 -27.53 9.52
C ASP A 10 -14.50 -27.43 8.88
N ASN A 11 -13.74 -26.42 9.31
CA ASN A 11 -12.32 -26.31 9.01
C ASN A 11 -11.57 -27.41 9.78
N VAL A 12 -11.32 -28.53 9.13
CA VAL A 12 -10.44 -29.58 9.65
C VAL A 12 -9.00 -29.06 9.71
N VAL A 13 -8.56 -28.65 10.89
CA VAL A 13 -7.16 -28.30 11.17
C VAL A 13 -6.38 -29.59 11.44
N VAL A 14 -5.59 -30.04 10.47
CA VAL A 14 -4.67 -31.17 10.64
C VAL A 14 -3.44 -30.69 11.42
N SER A 15 -3.37 -31.03 12.72
CA SER A 15 -2.18 -30.76 13.55
C SER A 15 -1.19 -31.94 13.47
N TYR A 16 0.00 -31.72 12.92
CA TYR A 16 1.10 -32.69 12.98
C TYR A 16 1.96 -32.44 14.23
N LYS A 17 1.91 -33.33 15.22
CA LYS A 17 2.77 -33.29 16.42
C LYS A 17 4.18 -33.76 16.07
N LYS A 18 5.11 -32.82 15.87
CA LYS A 18 6.55 -33.10 15.73
C LYS A 18 7.16 -33.37 17.12
N ARG A 19 7.54 -34.62 17.42
CA ARG A 19 8.26 -35.00 18.65
C ARG A 19 9.61 -34.26 18.69
N ARG A 20 9.88 -33.49 19.75
CA ARG A 20 11.20 -32.91 20.03
C ARG A 20 11.92 -33.79 21.04
N THR A 21 13.08 -34.30 20.64
CA THR A 21 14.09 -34.93 21.51
C THR A 21 14.66 -33.89 22.48
N TYR A 22 14.74 -34.25 23.76
CA TYR A 22 15.37 -33.45 24.81
C TYR A 22 16.89 -33.55 24.71
N THR A 23 17.57 -32.41 24.64
CA THR A 23 18.97 -32.28 25.05
C THR A 23 19.09 -31.12 26.04
N ASN A 24 19.41 -31.47 27.28
CA ASN A 24 19.89 -30.54 28.29
C ASN A 24 21.34 -30.16 27.94
N ASN A 25 21.65 -28.85 27.91
CA ASN A 25 22.83 -28.24 28.53
C ASN A 25 22.96 -26.77 28.13
N GLY A 26 23.17 -25.93 29.15
CA GLY A 26 23.66 -24.56 29.00
C GLY A 26 22.60 -23.48 29.18
N SER A 27 22.47 -22.97 30.41
CA SER A 27 21.74 -21.73 30.71
C SER A 27 22.51 -20.52 30.13
N ILE A 28 22.37 -20.30 28.82
CA ILE A 28 22.77 -19.04 28.20
C ILE A 28 21.68 -18.04 28.56
N ASN A 29 21.99 -17.12 29.48
CA ASN A 29 21.18 -15.94 29.76
C ASN A 29 21.09 -15.08 28.49
N HIS A 30 20.19 -15.45 27.57
CA HIS A 30 19.76 -14.57 26.50
C HIS A 30 19.01 -13.42 27.16
N LYS A 31 19.70 -12.29 27.35
CA LYS A 31 19.05 -10.98 27.44
C LYS A 31 18.18 -10.86 26.20
N ARG A 32 16.88 -11.19 26.33
CA ARG A 32 15.84 -10.80 25.38
C ARG A 32 15.86 -9.29 25.39
N ARG A 33 16.63 -8.67 24.49
CA ARG A 33 16.35 -7.30 24.08
C ARG A 33 14.90 -7.34 23.65
N SER A 34 14.03 -6.70 24.41
CA SER A 34 12.69 -6.34 23.96
C SER A 34 12.90 -5.63 22.62
N MET A 35 12.66 -6.35 21.52
CA MET A 35 12.48 -5.72 20.22
C MET A 35 11.39 -4.69 20.46
N LYS A 36 11.76 -3.40 20.46
CA LYS A 36 10.78 -2.31 20.40
C LYS A 36 9.87 -2.70 19.26
N GLU A 37 8.58 -2.91 19.54
CA GLU A 37 7.58 -3.23 18.54
C GLU A 37 7.79 -2.27 17.37
N GLY A 38 8.30 -2.78 16.26
CA GLY A 38 8.55 -1.96 15.09
C GLY A 38 7.20 -1.43 14.66
N LYS A 39 7.03 -0.10 14.64
CA LYS A 39 5.82 0.55 14.10
C LYS A 39 5.45 -0.19 12.81
N GLN A 40 4.26 -0.79 12.77
CA GLN A 40 3.79 -1.56 11.61
C GLN A 40 3.89 -0.65 10.38
N GLN A 41 4.71 -1.07 9.43
CA GLN A 41 4.96 -0.32 8.21
C GLN A 41 3.71 -0.40 7.34
N ARG A 42 3.08 0.75 7.09
CA ARG A 42 1.85 0.82 6.29
C ARG A 42 2.18 0.90 4.80
N PHE A 43 1.42 0.18 3.99
CA PHE A 43 1.58 0.12 2.55
C PHE A 43 0.43 0.84 1.85
N LEU A 44 0.74 1.58 0.80
CA LEU A 44 -0.28 2.10 -0.10
C LEU A 44 -0.71 0.97 -1.05
N THR A 45 -1.90 0.43 -0.77
CA THR A 45 -2.49 -0.62 -1.58
C THR A 45 -2.92 -0.11 -2.96
N TYR A 46 -3.12 -1.02 -3.89
CA TYR A 46 -3.66 -0.70 -5.21
C TYR A 46 -5.02 0.01 -5.13
N GLY A 47 -5.90 -0.41 -4.22
CA GLY A 47 -7.21 0.22 -4.01
C GLY A 47 -7.08 1.67 -3.54
N THR A 48 -6.28 1.93 -2.50
CA THR A 48 -6.04 3.30 -2.00
C THR A 48 -5.36 4.18 -3.05
N PHE A 49 -4.48 3.60 -3.86
CA PHE A 49 -3.78 4.34 -4.92
C PHE A 49 -4.73 4.89 -5.99
N GLN A 50 -5.76 4.12 -6.38
CA GLN A 50 -6.74 4.58 -7.38
C GLN A 50 -7.57 5.77 -6.94
N THR A 51 -7.70 5.97 -5.63
CA THR A 51 -8.48 7.07 -5.05
C THR A 51 -7.65 8.30 -4.75
N LEU A 52 -6.35 8.31 -5.08
CA LEU A 52 -5.52 9.48 -4.87
C LEU A 52 -6.00 10.65 -5.73
N ASP A 53 -5.88 11.82 -5.14
CA ASP A 53 -6.22 13.10 -5.74
C ASP A 53 -5.25 14.16 -5.24
N ARG A 54 -4.99 15.18 -6.07
CA ARG A 54 -4.09 16.30 -5.78
C ARG A 54 -2.70 15.84 -5.30
N VAL A 55 -2.09 14.96 -6.10
CA VAL A 55 -0.72 14.47 -5.87
C VAL A 55 0.16 14.59 -7.10
N TYR A 56 1.47 14.70 -6.86
CA TYR A 56 2.50 14.47 -7.86
C TYR A 56 3.01 13.03 -7.78
N ILE A 57 3.27 12.42 -8.92
CA ILE A 57 3.76 11.05 -9.04
C ILE A 57 5.04 11.07 -9.87
N LYS A 58 6.10 10.47 -9.33
CA LYS A 58 7.36 10.26 -10.03
C LYS A 58 7.56 8.77 -10.29
N LEU A 59 7.78 8.43 -11.55
CA LEU A 59 8.04 7.05 -11.97
C LEU A 59 9.53 6.70 -11.82
N HIS A 60 9.85 5.41 -11.87
CA HIS A 60 11.23 4.93 -11.93
C HIS A 60 11.95 5.37 -13.21
N SER A 61 11.23 5.52 -14.32
CA SER A 61 11.73 6.09 -15.58
C SER A 61 12.15 7.57 -15.49
N GLY A 62 11.82 8.25 -14.39
CA GLY A 62 12.08 9.68 -14.20
C GLY A 62 10.94 10.58 -14.69
N GLN A 63 9.93 10.04 -15.37
CA GLN A 63 8.74 10.78 -15.77
C GLN A 63 7.93 11.25 -14.57
N GLU A 64 7.34 12.43 -14.70
CA GLU A 64 6.57 13.09 -13.67
C GLU A 64 5.13 13.33 -14.14
N TRP A 65 4.19 13.00 -13.26
CA TRP A 65 2.76 12.99 -13.52
C TRP A 65 2.05 13.76 -12.42
N ILE A 66 0.93 14.40 -12.77
CA ILE A 66 0.04 15.08 -11.82
C ILE A 66 -1.32 14.39 -11.83
N VAL A 67 -1.90 14.22 -10.65
CA VAL A 67 -3.28 13.76 -10.47
C VAL A 67 -4.06 14.91 -9.86
N ASP A 68 -4.98 15.48 -10.63
CA ASP A 68 -5.91 16.51 -10.17
C ASP A 68 -7.27 16.28 -10.81
N THR A 69 -8.13 15.58 -10.09
CA THR A 69 -9.48 15.26 -10.57
C THR A 69 -10.44 16.45 -10.44
N THR A 70 -10.09 17.49 -9.69
CA THR A 70 -10.91 18.71 -9.59
C THR A 70 -10.78 19.53 -10.88
N SER A 71 -9.55 19.69 -11.36
CA SER A 71 -9.26 20.50 -12.56
C SER A 71 -9.61 19.80 -13.88
N LEU A 72 -9.74 18.46 -13.87
CA LEU A 72 -9.99 17.67 -15.08
C LEU A 72 -11.48 17.54 -15.45
N GLY A 73 -12.39 17.96 -14.57
CA GLY A 73 -13.84 17.81 -14.74
C GLY A 73 -14.30 16.35 -14.66
N ALA A 74 -15.58 16.14 -14.35
CA ALA A 74 -16.19 14.82 -14.09
C ALA A 74 -16.30 13.89 -15.32
N ARG A 75 -15.52 14.12 -16.39
CA ARG A 75 -15.62 13.38 -17.66
C ARG A 75 -15.00 11.98 -17.61
N TYR A 76 -14.25 11.65 -16.57
CA TYR A 76 -13.58 10.37 -16.44
C TYR A 76 -14.13 9.57 -15.26
N VAL A 77 -14.49 8.32 -15.53
CA VAL A 77 -14.84 7.33 -14.51
C VAL A 77 -13.54 6.84 -13.86
N GLY A 78 -13.03 7.63 -12.93
CA GLY A 78 -11.82 7.33 -12.14
C GLY A 78 -10.72 8.39 -12.22
N SER A 79 -9.73 8.28 -11.31
CA SER A 79 -8.59 9.19 -11.28
C SER A 79 -7.71 9.04 -12.53
N VAL A 80 -7.43 10.16 -13.19
CA VAL A 80 -6.54 10.25 -14.36
C VAL A 80 -5.28 10.98 -13.97
N ALA A 81 -4.14 10.48 -14.44
CA ALA A 81 -2.84 11.11 -14.31
C ALA A 81 -2.47 11.80 -15.64
N ILE A 82 -1.86 12.98 -15.55
CA ILE A 82 -1.36 13.75 -16.70
C ILE A 82 0.15 13.83 -16.62
N ASN A 83 0.84 13.46 -17.70
CA ASN A 83 2.27 13.62 -17.80
C ASN A 83 2.62 15.12 -17.90
N LEU A 84 3.54 15.60 -17.06
CA LEU A 84 3.88 17.02 -17.02
C LEU A 84 4.62 17.50 -18.27
N GLN A 85 5.39 16.62 -18.92
CA GLN A 85 6.19 16.91 -20.10
C GLN A 85 5.39 16.74 -21.39
N THR A 86 4.80 15.55 -21.59
CA THR A 86 4.14 15.19 -22.86
C THR A 86 2.66 15.56 -22.90
N LYS A 87 2.08 15.95 -21.76
CA LYS A 87 0.62 16.19 -21.58
C LYS A 87 -0.25 14.98 -21.88
N GLN A 88 0.35 13.79 -22.03
CA GLN A 88 -0.36 12.53 -22.17
C GLN A 88 -1.21 12.26 -20.93
N ARG A 89 -2.42 11.71 -21.15
CA ARG A 89 -3.34 11.33 -20.08
C ARG A 89 -3.42 9.81 -20.00
N LEU A 90 -3.33 9.26 -18.79
CA LEU A 90 -3.50 7.84 -18.54
C LEU A 90 -4.35 7.60 -17.29
N PRO A 91 -5.12 6.50 -17.23
CA PRO A 91 -5.72 6.04 -15.99
C PRO A 91 -4.65 5.91 -14.91
N LEU A 92 -4.92 6.45 -13.72
CA LEU A 92 -3.95 6.44 -12.62
C LEU A 92 -3.49 5.01 -12.30
N LYS A 93 -4.42 4.07 -12.29
CA LYS A 93 -4.20 2.65 -11.99
C LYS A 93 -3.07 2.01 -12.84
N ASP A 94 -2.86 2.48 -14.07
CA ASP A 94 -1.88 1.92 -15.00
C ASP A 94 -0.44 2.29 -14.59
N LEU A 95 -0.28 3.34 -13.78
CA LEU A 95 1.02 3.79 -13.28
C LEU A 95 1.49 3.03 -12.04
N TYR A 96 0.62 2.28 -11.35
CA TYR A 96 0.85 1.79 -9.99
C TYR A 96 2.19 1.06 -9.80
N TYR A 97 2.55 0.19 -10.73
CA TYR A 97 3.75 -0.66 -10.63
C TYR A 97 5.04 0.10 -10.97
N GLU A 98 4.94 1.21 -11.70
CA GLU A 98 6.07 2.05 -12.12
C GLU A 98 6.36 3.20 -11.16
N VAL A 99 5.46 3.47 -10.21
CA VAL A 99 5.61 4.57 -9.25
C VAL A 99 6.84 4.34 -8.36
N ARG A 100 7.74 5.32 -8.37
CA ARG A 100 8.87 5.43 -7.46
C ARG A 100 8.50 6.21 -6.19
N ASN A 101 7.84 7.35 -6.33
CA ASN A 101 7.31 8.09 -5.17
C ASN A 101 6.09 8.93 -5.53
N ILE A 102 5.29 9.19 -4.50
CA ILE A 102 4.09 10.02 -4.53
C ILE A 102 4.32 11.18 -3.59
N ARG A 103 3.97 12.37 -4.02
CA ARG A 103 4.21 13.63 -3.30
C ARG A 103 2.96 14.48 -3.22
N THR A 104 2.88 15.29 -2.17
CA THR A 104 1.93 16.40 -2.09
C THR A 104 2.30 17.49 -3.10
N PHE A 105 1.41 18.47 -3.29
CA PHE A 105 1.72 19.63 -4.13
C PHE A 105 2.87 20.49 -3.57
N GLU A 106 3.11 20.41 -2.26
CA GLU A 106 4.25 21.00 -1.56
C GLU A 106 5.54 20.16 -1.68
N GLN A 107 5.55 19.14 -2.56
CA GLN A 107 6.69 18.24 -2.81
C GLN A 107 7.07 17.31 -1.64
N GLN A 108 6.27 17.24 -0.57
CA GLN A 108 6.50 16.29 0.52
C GLN A 108 6.23 14.86 0.05
N VAL A 109 7.15 13.94 0.29
CA VAL A 109 6.98 12.51 -0.05
C VAL A 109 5.97 11.86 0.90
N ILE A 110 4.89 11.36 0.32
CA ILE A 110 3.79 10.66 1.00
C ILE A 110 4.11 9.18 1.09
N ALA A 111 4.52 8.61 -0.04
CA ALA A 111 4.82 7.20 -0.16
C ALA A 111 5.92 6.97 -1.20
N LYS A 112 6.73 5.93 -0.98
CA LYS A 112 7.85 5.57 -1.85
C LYS A 112 7.95 4.07 -2.09
N ARG A 113 8.41 3.72 -3.28
CA ARG A 113 8.81 2.39 -3.67
C ARG A 113 10.33 2.35 -3.78
N LYS A 114 10.94 1.32 -3.19
CA LYS A 114 12.40 1.17 -3.23
C LYS A 114 12.90 0.77 -4.62
N HIS A 115 12.27 -0.24 -5.20
CA HIS A 115 12.56 -0.78 -6.54
C HIS A 115 11.25 -1.18 -7.25
N PRO A 116 11.22 -1.25 -8.59
CA PRO A 116 10.08 -1.81 -9.31
C PRO A 116 9.69 -3.19 -8.75
N GLY A 117 8.39 -3.42 -8.57
CA GLY A 117 7.88 -4.68 -7.97
C GLY A 117 7.81 -4.72 -6.43
N CYS A 118 8.56 -3.89 -5.69
CA CYS A 118 8.41 -3.81 -4.22
C CYS A 118 7.14 -3.06 -3.80
N CYS A 119 6.59 -3.25 -2.61
CA CYS A 119 5.43 -2.49 -2.16
C CYS A 119 5.68 -0.97 -2.12
N LEU A 120 4.63 -0.19 -2.37
CA LEU A 120 4.62 1.24 -2.15
C LEU A 120 4.37 1.51 -0.67
N VAL A 121 5.32 2.16 0.00
CA VAL A 121 5.31 2.31 1.46
C VAL A 121 5.04 3.76 1.82
N PHE A 122 4.13 4.01 2.77
CA PHE A 122 4.00 5.33 3.36
C PHE A 122 5.29 5.78 4.07
N GLU A 123 5.60 7.06 3.96
CA GLU A 123 6.70 7.64 4.72
C GLU A 123 6.35 7.66 6.22
N ARG A 124 7.38 7.58 7.08
CA ARG A 124 7.18 7.53 8.53
C ARG A 124 6.40 8.78 8.96
N ASP A 125 5.30 8.54 9.68
CA ASP A 125 4.40 9.54 10.24
C ASP A 125 3.41 10.20 9.24
N PHE A 126 3.32 9.72 7.99
CA PHE A 126 2.25 10.15 7.08
C PHE A 126 0.89 9.51 7.44
N CYS A 127 -0.15 10.35 7.56
CA CYS A 127 -1.50 9.92 7.88
C CYS A 127 -2.30 9.61 6.61
N GLU A 128 -2.61 8.34 6.32
CA GLU A 128 -3.39 7.94 5.14
C GLU A 128 -4.77 8.64 5.03
N TYR A 129 -5.39 8.99 6.16
CA TYR A 129 -6.68 9.67 6.17
C TYR A 129 -6.64 11.07 5.55
N SER A 130 -5.48 11.71 5.47
CA SER A 130 -5.34 13.01 4.79
C SER A 130 -5.49 12.90 3.27
N LEU A 131 -5.37 11.70 2.70
CA LEU A 131 -5.53 11.43 1.27
C LEU A 131 -6.97 11.13 0.87
N LYS A 132 -7.80 10.71 1.83
CA LYS A 132 -9.21 10.39 1.56
C LYS A 132 -9.97 11.71 1.53
N ARG A 133 -10.64 11.99 0.41
CA ARG A 133 -11.60 13.09 0.31
C ARG A 133 -12.55 13.03 1.50
N ARG A 134 -12.73 14.16 2.19
CA ARG A 134 -14.00 14.40 2.88
C ARG A 134 -15.04 14.44 1.77
N GLY A 135 -15.85 13.38 1.69
CA GLY A 135 -17.04 13.35 0.84
C GLY A 135 -17.98 14.49 1.20
#